data_AF-A0A1I5MT16-F1
#
_entry.id   AF-A0A1I5MT16-F1
#
_cell.length_a   1.000
_cell.length_b   1.000
_cell.length_c   1.000
_cell.angle_alpha   90.00
_cell.angle_beta   90.00
_cell.angle_gamma   90.00
#
_symmetry.space_group_name_H-M   'P 1'
#
loop_
_entity.id
_entity.type
_entity.pdbx_description
1 polymer ?
#
loop_
_entity_poly.entity_id
_entity_poly.type
_entity_poly.pdbx_seq_one_letter_code
_entity_poly.pdbx_strand_id
1 'polypeptide(L)'
;MKKLVGLLFILLVLVGCTETTVREGTMHEKKLGMSLLEKKLFAIEEAEPDYFTAGVNPDTGLYTVDNETSMLVYVNKYRELPEGYTPPDLIEANVRHYSPAGDNRRLLREEAARGLETLFGVAKTDGHALVAVSGYRSYERQRAIYESNVASKGQAHADQFSAKPGASEHQTGLAMDVTVQGNDDVLLNQSFGNTEAGQYIKEQAHKYGFIIRYPEGKETITGYSYEPWHLRYVGEDVATEIYHNEWTLEEYFGFDYPGSER
;
A
#
# COMPACT_ATOMS: atom_id res chain seq x y z
N MET A 1 63.83 0.72 -73.39
CA MET A 1 65.04 0.35 -72.61
C MET A 1 65.02 1.12 -71.30
N LYS A 2 65.22 0.43 -70.15
CA LYS A 2 65.32 0.87 -68.73
C LYS A 2 63.99 1.39 -68.10
N LYS A 3 63.23 0.65 -67.27
CA LYS A 3 63.39 0.22 -65.83
C LYS A 3 63.69 1.40 -64.89
N LEU A 4 63.14 1.62 -63.69
CA LEU A 4 62.19 1.02 -62.70
C LEU A 4 61.93 2.16 -61.65
N VAL A 5 60.84 2.27 -60.89
CA VAL A 5 60.68 1.85 -59.47
C VAL A 5 59.31 2.37 -59.01
N GLY A 6 58.52 1.53 -58.34
CA GLY A 6 57.24 1.89 -57.73
C GLY A 6 57.33 2.23 -56.24
N LEU A 7 56.25 2.80 -55.69
CA LEU A 7 55.97 2.79 -54.25
C LEU A 7 54.45 2.72 -54.02
N LEU A 8 54.08 1.82 -53.12
CA LEU A 8 52.74 1.42 -52.68
C LEU A 8 52.29 2.30 -51.49
N PHE A 9 51.03 2.74 -51.42
CA PHE A 9 50.34 3.03 -50.14
C PHE A 9 48.81 2.90 -50.26
N ILE A 10 48.20 2.43 -49.17
CA ILE A 10 46.91 1.75 -49.04
C ILE A 10 45.85 2.69 -48.42
N LEU A 11 44.63 2.64 -48.99
CA LEU A 11 43.26 2.63 -48.42
C LEU A 11 42.91 3.44 -47.13
N LEU A 12 41.81 4.21 -47.17
CA LEU A 12 40.63 4.01 -46.31
C LEU A 12 39.42 4.84 -46.77
N VAL A 13 38.24 4.21 -46.79
CA VAL A 13 36.93 4.74 -47.21
C VAL A 13 36.17 5.25 -45.98
N LEU A 14 35.56 6.45 -46.07
CA LEU A 14 34.64 7.00 -45.08
C LEU A 14 33.19 6.71 -45.50
N VAL A 15 32.42 6.07 -44.61
CA VAL A 15 30.96 5.91 -44.71
C VAL A 15 30.33 6.74 -43.58
N GLY A 16 29.35 7.58 -43.93
CA GLY A 16 28.51 8.31 -42.98
C GLY A 16 27.09 7.73 -42.94
N CYS A 17 26.53 7.65 -41.73
CA CYS A 17 25.09 7.58 -41.45
C CYS A 17 24.83 8.40 -40.17
N THR A 18 23.77 9.20 -40.18
CA THR A 18 23.34 10.11 -39.10
C THR A 18 22.25 9.46 -38.24
N GLU A 19 22.35 9.57 -36.92
CA GLU A 19 21.26 9.32 -35.97
C GLU A 19 20.93 10.59 -35.16
N THR A 20 19.64 10.76 -34.92
CA THR A 20 18.92 11.85 -34.25
C THR A 20 19.21 11.92 -32.75
N THR A 21 19.55 13.11 -32.25
CA THR A 21 19.82 13.43 -30.85
C THR A 21 18.54 13.54 -29.99
N VAL A 22 18.50 12.79 -28.87
CA VAL A 22 17.65 13.06 -27.71
C VAL A 22 18.27 14.21 -26.89
N ARG A 23 17.45 15.19 -26.47
CA ARG A 23 17.86 16.32 -25.64
C ARG A 23 18.26 15.83 -24.24
N GLU A 24 19.54 16.00 -23.89
CA GLU A 24 20.06 15.81 -22.53
C GLU A 24 19.62 17.00 -21.64
N GLY A 25 18.84 16.71 -20.59
CA GLY A 25 18.69 17.61 -19.46
C GLY A 25 20.06 17.84 -18.80
N THR A 26 20.38 19.11 -18.52
CA THR A 26 21.71 19.52 -18.07
C THR A 26 22.12 18.81 -16.78
N MET A 27 23.38 18.36 -16.76
CA MET A 27 24.08 17.62 -15.68
C MET A 27 23.92 18.22 -14.26
N HIS A 28 23.44 19.46 -14.14
CA HIS A 28 23.22 20.16 -12.87
C HIS A 28 21.95 19.72 -12.13
N GLU A 29 20.86 19.42 -12.84
CA GLU A 29 19.59 18.98 -12.22
C GLU A 29 19.66 17.53 -11.72
N LYS A 30 20.34 16.63 -12.46
CA LYS A 30 20.59 15.26 -12.01
C LYS A 30 21.43 15.20 -10.74
N LYS A 31 22.41 16.10 -10.60
CA LYS A 31 23.30 16.14 -9.43
C LYS A 31 22.59 16.70 -8.19
N LEU A 32 21.63 17.62 -8.37
CA LEU A 32 20.81 18.14 -7.27
C LEU A 32 19.78 17.10 -6.79
N GLY A 33 19.16 16.36 -7.72
CA GLY A 33 18.23 15.26 -7.42
C GLY A 33 18.92 14.06 -6.75
N MET A 34 20.10 13.64 -7.24
CA MET A 34 20.93 12.64 -6.57
C MET A 34 21.43 13.12 -5.21
N SER A 35 21.80 14.38 -5.06
CA SER A 35 22.23 14.93 -3.76
C SER A 35 21.11 15.00 -2.73
N LEU A 36 19.86 15.23 -3.15
CA LEU A 36 18.70 15.16 -2.24
C LEU A 36 18.36 13.71 -1.90
N LEU A 37 18.43 12.80 -2.86
CA LEU A 37 18.23 11.36 -2.64
C LEU A 37 19.30 10.81 -1.70
N GLU A 38 20.57 11.13 -1.93
CA GLU A 38 21.70 10.73 -1.08
C GLU A 38 21.58 11.34 0.31
N LYS A 39 21.11 12.59 0.44
CA LYS A 39 20.82 13.18 1.77
C LYS A 39 19.64 12.53 2.48
N LYS A 40 18.58 12.13 1.75
CA LYS A 40 17.49 11.30 2.31
C LYS A 40 18.01 9.93 2.71
N LEU A 41 18.91 9.33 1.93
CA LEU A 41 19.49 8.00 2.18
C LEU A 41 20.45 8.01 3.38
N PHE A 42 21.27 9.06 3.53
CA PHE A 42 22.21 9.20 4.64
C PHE A 42 21.52 9.56 5.97
N ALA A 43 20.29 10.10 5.93
CA ALA A 43 19.47 10.27 7.12
C ALA A 43 18.91 8.94 7.67
N ILE A 44 19.02 7.84 6.91
CA ILE A 44 18.56 6.50 7.28
C ILE A 44 19.67 5.70 7.99
N GLU A 45 20.93 6.16 7.95
CA GLU A 45 22.08 5.41 8.50
C GLU A 45 22.27 5.51 10.03
N GLU A 46 21.45 6.28 10.75
CA GLU A 46 21.36 6.21 12.21
C GLU A 46 19.94 5.77 12.63
N ALA A 47 19.59 4.53 12.29
CA ALA A 47 18.29 3.95 12.63
C ALA A 47 18.21 3.63 14.14
N GLU A 48 17.82 4.63 14.93
CA GLU A 48 17.11 4.44 16.20
C GLU A 48 15.84 3.58 15.96
N PRO A 49 15.44 2.74 16.94
CA PRO A 49 14.45 1.70 16.71
C PRO A 49 13.10 2.35 16.48
N ASP A 50 12.59 2.12 15.28
CA ASP A 50 11.18 2.19 14.96
C ASP A 50 10.51 3.58 15.08
N TYR A 51 10.53 4.34 13.96
CA TYR A 51 9.80 5.60 13.82
C TYR A 51 8.34 5.47 14.25
N PHE A 52 7.86 6.48 15.00
CA PHE A 52 6.48 6.68 15.44
C PHE A 52 5.93 5.63 16.43
N THR A 53 6.75 5.24 17.41
CA THR A 53 6.31 4.33 18.48
C THR A 53 6.57 4.93 19.87
N ALA A 54 5.61 4.76 20.78
CA ALA A 54 5.70 5.18 22.18
C ALA A 54 6.45 4.15 23.06
N GLY A 55 6.75 2.97 22.53
CA GLY A 55 7.39 1.86 23.22
C GLY A 55 6.68 0.52 22.98
N VAL A 56 7.10 -0.52 23.71
CA VAL A 56 6.49 -1.86 23.64
C VAL A 56 5.43 -2.00 24.72
N ASN A 57 4.24 -2.43 24.35
CA ASN A 57 3.20 -2.80 25.29
C ASN A 57 3.60 -4.10 26.02
N PRO A 58 3.72 -4.10 27.37
CA PRO A 58 4.15 -5.26 28.13
C PRO A 58 3.15 -6.43 28.09
N ASP A 59 1.87 -6.18 27.84
CA ASP A 59 0.82 -7.20 27.82
C ASP A 59 0.75 -7.92 26.47
N THR A 60 0.97 -7.20 25.36
CA THR A 60 0.84 -7.76 24.01
C THR A 60 2.18 -8.07 23.35
N GLY A 61 3.26 -7.43 23.81
CA GLY A 61 4.59 -7.47 23.21
C GLY A 61 4.71 -6.71 21.89
N LEU A 62 3.69 -5.93 21.51
CA LEU A 62 3.66 -5.13 20.28
C LEU A 62 4.17 -3.70 20.53
N TYR A 63 4.69 -3.06 19.49
CA TYR A 63 5.02 -1.64 19.54
C TYR A 63 3.74 -0.80 19.49
N THR A 64 3.52 0.07 20.47
CA THR A 64 2.41 1.02 20.44
C THR A 64 2.80 2.22 19.61
N VAL A 65 1.99 2.58 18.60
CA VAL A 65 2.23 3.78 17.78
C VAL A 65 1.96 5.07 18.57
N ASP A 66 2.67 6.16 18.26
CA ASP A 66 2.49 7.48 18.91
C ASP A 66 1.93 8.56 17.96
N ASN A 67 1.60 8.17 16.73
CA ASN A 67 1.08 9.03 15.68
C ASN A 67 -0.31 8.57 15.21
N GLU A 68 -1.13 8.06 16.13
CA GLU A 68 -2.37 7.32 15.85
C GLU A 68 -3.39 8.09 14.99
N THR A 69 -3.34 9.43 15.02
CA THR A 69 -4.20 10.31 14.21
C THR A 69 -3.64 10.62 12.81
N SER A 70 -2.46 10.12 12.45
CA SER A 70 -1.86 10.31 11.13
C SER A 70 -2.61 9.52 10.05
N MET A 71 -2.74 10.06 8.83
CA MET A 71 -3.20 9.26 7.66
C MET A 71 -2.22 8.14 7.30
N LEU A 72 -0.98 8.29 7.75
CA LEU A 72 0.11 7.35 7.57
C LEU A 72 0.35 6.47 8.82
N VAL A 73 -0.55 6.50 9.82
CA VAL A 73 -0.46 5.58 10.97
C VAL A 73 -0.38 4.15 10.48
N TYR A 74 0.57 3.38 11.00
CA TYR A 74 0.88 2.08 10.46
C TYR A 74 0.77 1.02 11.56
N VAL A 75 -0.15 0.07 11.37
CA VAL A 75 -0.44 -1.01 12.31
C VAL A 75 -0.39 -2.34 11.57
N ASN A 76 0.12 -3.37 12.23
CA ASN A 76 0.37 -4.67 11.61
C ASN A 76 0.55 -5.75 12.70
N LYS A 77 1.13 -6.90 12.35
CA LYS A 77 1.43 -7.98 13.31
C LYS A 77 2.37 -7.59 14.46
N TYR A 78 3.08 -6.47 14.34
CA TYR A 78 4.12 -5.99 15.27
C TYR A 78 3.77 -4.66 15.95
N ARG A 79 2.78 -3.92 15.43
CA ARG A 79 2.38 -2.59 15.89
C ARG A 79 0.90 -2.51 16.18
N GLU A 80 0.57 -1.81 17.24
CA GLU A 80 -0.80 -1.59 17.68
C GLU A 80 -1.09 -0.12 17.96
N LEU A 81 -2.38 0.22 17.92
CA LEU A 81 -2.91 1.51 18.36
C LEU A 81 -2.88 1.60 19.89
N PRO A 82 -2.72 2.82 20.43
CA PRO A 82 -2.84 3.03 21.86
C PRO A 82 -4.23 2.64 22.38
N GLU A 83 -4.27 2.26 23.65
CA GLU A 83 -5.50 1.85 24.31
C GLU A 83 -6.57 2.96 24.23
N GLY A 84 -7.81 2.57 23.95
CA GLY A 84 -8.94 3.50 23.86
C GLY A 84 -8.98 4.36 22.59
N TYR A 85 -8.04 4.21 21.67
CA TYR A 85 -8.05 4.98 20.43
C TYR A 85 -9.30 4.73 19.60
N THR A 86 -9.97 5.83 19.25
CA THR A 86 -11.04 5.92 18.26
C THR A 86 -10.76 7.13 17.38
N PRO A 87 -10.83 7.01 16.04
CA PRO A 87 -10.58 8.16 15.16
C PRO A 87 -11.58 9.30 15.42
N PRO A 88 -11.13 10.56 15.43
CA PRO A 88 -11.96 11.71 15.84
C PRO A 88 -12.95 12.18 14.77
N ASP A 89 -12.82 11.70 13.53
CA ASP A 89 -13.41 12.27 12.31
C ASP A 89 -14.09 11.21 11.43
N LEU A 90 -14.67 10.18 12.05
CA LEU A 90 -15.40 9.13 11.34
C LEU A 90 -16.71 9.65 10.72
N ILE A 91 -16.90 9.41 9.43
CA ILE A 91 -18.14 9.69 8.69
C ILE A 91 -18.55 8.48 7.84
N GLU A 92 -19.83 8.40 7.50
CA GLU A 92 -20.30 7.43 6.50
C GLU A 92 -19.96 7.92 5.09
N ALA A 93 -19.23 7.10 4.31
CA ALA A 93 -19.02 7.36 2.90
C ALA A 93 -20.34 7.18 2.12
N ASN A 94 -20.66 8.12 1.22
CA ASN A 94 -21.82 8.08 0.35
C ASN A 94 -21.63 7.14 -0.84
N VAL A 95 -21.43 5.86 -0.54
CA VAL A 95 -21.25 4.79 -1.52
C VAL A 95 -22.22 3.64 -1.26
N ARG A 96 -22.41 2.80 -2.29
CA ARG A 96 -23.16 1.54 -2.13
C ARG A 96 -22.40 0.65 -1.15
N HIS A 97 -23.13 0.02 -0.23
CA HIS A 97 -22.52 -0.74 0.85
C HIS A 97 -23.40 -1.93 1.26
N TYR A 98 -22.80 -3.04 1.71
CA TYR A 98 -23.54 -4.24 2.18
C TYR A 98 -24.28 -4.00 3.50
N SER A 99 -23.62 -3.36 4.45
CA SER A 99 -24.18 -3.06 5.78
C SER A 99 -25.21 -1.91 5.74
N PRO A 100 -26.24 -1.95 6.60
CA PRO A 100 -27.27 -0.91 6.68
C PRO A 100 -26.72 0.43 7.21
N ALA A 101 -27.37 1.54 6.86
CA ALA A 101 -27.03 2.87 7.37
C ALA A 101 -26.98 2.91 8.90
N GLY A 102 -26.03 3.65 9.47
CA GLY A 102 -25.74 3.71 10.90
C GLY A 102 -24.81 2.61 11.43
N ASP A 103 -24.40 1.64 10.60
CA ASP A 103 -23.45 0.59 11.00
C ASP A 103 -21.99 1.11 10.95
N ASN A 104 -21.20 0.83 11.98
CA ASN A 104 -19.79 1.22 12.06
C ASN A 104 -18.97 0.77 10.84
N ARG A 105 -19.33 -0.34 10.21
CA ARG A 105 -18.69 -0.83 8.98
C ARG A 105 -18.79 0.15 7.81
N ARG A 106 -19.69 1.14 7.86
CA ARG A 106 -19.82 2.17 6.83
C ARG A 106 -18.91 3.37 7.06
N LEU A 107 -18.27 3.44 8.23
CA LEU A 107 -17.49 4.58 8.64
C LEU A 107 -16.06 4.48 8.13
N LEU A 108 -15.52 5.62 7.72
CA LEU A 108 -14.11 5.88 7.46
C LEU A 108 -13.78 7.25 8.04
N ARG A 109 -12.49 7.53 8.27
CA ARG A 109 -12.05 8.91 8.49
C ARG A 109 -12.44 9.77 7.29
N GLU A 110 -12.82 11.02 7.54
CA GLU A 110 -13.41 11.89 6.51
C GLU A 110 -12.61 11.94 5.21
N GLU A 111 -11.29 12.11 5.27
CA GLU A 111 -10.43 12.19 4.09
C GLU A 111 -10.49 10.88 3.25
N ALA A 112 -10.40 9.73 3.91
CA ALA A 112 -10.52 8.43 3.27
C ALA A 112 -11.94 8.21 2.70
N ALA A 113 -12.98 8.65 3.40
CA ALA A 113 -14.37 8.56 2.93
C ALA A 113 -14.55 9.34 1.61
N ARG A 114 -14.00 10.56 1.51
CA ARG A 114 -14.05 11.38 0.29
C ARG A 114 -13.26 10.75 -0.86
N GLY A 115 -12.08 10.19 -0.57
CA GLY A 115 -11.32 9.44 -1.57
C GLY A 115 -12.14 8.26 -2.11
N LEU A 116 -12.81 7.52 -1.22
CA LEU A 116 -13.61 6.36 -1.59
C LEU A 116 -14.83 6.76 -2.44
N GLU A 117 -15.51 7.85 -2.08
CA GLU A 117 -16.62 8.42 -2.86
C GLU A 117 -16.19 8.73 -4.30
N THR A 118 -15.03 9.39 -4.47
CA THR A 118 -14.47 9.70 -5.79
C THR A 118 -14.12 8.42 -6.56
N LEU A 119 -13.37 7.51 -5.96
CA LEU A 119 -12.99 6.23 -6.58
C LEU A 119 -14.23 5.48 -7.08
N PHE A 120 -15.26 5.33 -6.24
CA PHE A 120 -16.48 4.62 -6.60
C PHE A 120 -17.27 5.35 -7.70
N GLY A 121 -17.29 6.68 -7.68
CA GLY A 121 -17.95 7.49 -8.71
C GLY A 121 -17.31 7.32 -10.09
N VAL A 122 -15.97 7.36 -10.16
CA VAL A 122 -15.23 7.17 -11.42
C VAL A 122 -15.30 5.71 -11.87
N ALA A 123 -15.09 4.74 -10.97
CA ALA A 123 -15.22 3.31 -11.26
C ALA A 123 -16.58 2.99 -11.89
N LYS A 124 -17.66 3.53 -11.33
CA LYS A 124 -19.01 3.34 -11.86
C LYS A 124 -19.17 3.92 -13.28
N THR A 125 -18.58 5.08 -13.54
CA THR A 125 -18.59 5.72 -14.87
C THR A 125 -17.85 4.87 -15.89
N ASP A 126 -16.77 4.20 -15.46
CA ASP A 126 -15.97 3.29 -16.27
C ASP A 126 -16.56 1.86 -16.37
N GLY A 127 -17.75 1.63 -15.79
CA GLY A 127 -18.47 0.35 -15.89
C GLY A 127 -18.23 -0.63 -14.74
N HIS A 128 -17.49 -0.23 -13.71
CA HIS A 128 -17.17 -1.05 -12.54
C HIS A 128 -18.03 -0.65 -11.32
N ALA A 129 -19.13 -1.36 -11.11
CA ALA A 129 -20.04 -1.11 -9.99
C ALA A 129 -19.50 -1.69 -8.68
N LEU A 130 -18.66 -0.93 -7.98
CA LEU A 130 -18.09 -1.33 -6.68
C LEU A 130 -19.12 -1.26 -5.54
N VAL A 131 -18.88 -2.07 -4.50
CA VAL A 131 -19.66 -2.11 -3.25
C VAL A 131 -18.71 -2.16 -2.06
N ALA A 132 -18.89 -1.28 -1.09
CA ALA A 132 -18.17 -1.32 0.17
C ALA A 132 -18.75 -2.36 1.14
N VAL A 133 -17.91 -2.98 1.96
CA VAL A 133 -18.27 -4.13 2.80
C VAL A 133 -17.99 -3.86 4.28
N SER A 134 -16.76 -3.47 4.61
CA SER A 134 -16.31 -3.28 5.98
C SER A 134 -15.21 -2.22 6.10
N GLY A 135 -15.58 -1.06 6.62
CA GLY A 135 -14.71 0.04 7.05
C GLY A 135 -14.31 -0.07 8.52
N TYR A 136 -14.62 0.95 9.31
CA TYR A 136 -14.23 1.06 10.72
C TYR A 136 -14.69 -0.13 11.58
N ARG A 137 -13.78 -0.56 12.44
CA ARG A 137 -14.01 -1.62 13.43
C ARG A 137 -13.36 -1.23 14.75
N SER A 138 -14.16 -1.09 15.80
CA SER A 138 -13.63 -0.74 17.13
C SER A 138 -12.73 -1.84 17.69
N TYR A 139 -11.90 -1.47 18.67
CA TYR A 139 -11.06 -2.38 19.42
C TYR A 139 -11.86 -3.57 19.99
N GLU A 140 -13.00 -3.29 20.64
CA GLU A 140 -13.84 -4.30 21.29
C GLU A 140 -14.42 -5.29 20.27
N ARG A 141 -14.79 -4.78 19.09
CA ARG A 141 -15.28 -5.63 18.01
C ARG A 141 -14.16 -6.53 17.49
N GLN A 142 -12.95 -5.99 17.29
CA GLN A 142 -11.79 -6.79 16.88
C GLN A 142 -11.42 -7.83 17.94
N ARG A 143 -11.50 -7.49 19.23
CA ARG A 143 -11.34 -8.44 20.35
C ARG A 143 -12.33 -9.59 20.29
N ALA A 144 -13.62 -9.30 20.13
CA ALA A 144 -14.63 -10.34 20.03
C ALA A 144 -14.39 -11.28 18.82
N ILE A 145 -13.95 -10.74 17.68
CA ILE A 145 -13.60 -11.54 16.49
C ILE A 145 -12.38 -12.43 16.79
N TYR A 146 -11.34 -11.86 17.37
CA TYR A 146 -10.11 -12.57 17.69
C TYR A 146 -10.36 -13.70 18.70
N GLU A 147 -11.04 -13.42 19.80
CA GLU A 147 -11.41 -14.41 20.83
C GLU A 147 -12.27 -15.54 20.25
N SER A 148 -13.22 -15.21 19.35
CA SER A 148 -14.01 -16.21 18.64
C SER A 148 -13.17 -17.11 17.74
N ASN A 149 -12.18 -16.56 17.03
CA ASN A 149 -11.23 -17.32 16.23
C ASN A 149 -10.34 -18.23 17.08
N VAL A 150 -9.84 -17.74 18.23
CA VAL A 150 -9.07 -18.54 19.18
C VAL A 150 -9.91 -19.71 19.70
N ALA A 151 -11.16 -19.45 20.11
CA ALA A 151 -12.05 -20.48 20.64
C ALA A 151 -12.43 -21.55 19.61
N SER A 152 -12.58 -21.16 18.34
CA SER A 152 -13.04 -22.08 17.28
C SER A 152 -11.93 -22.79 16.53
N LYS A 153 -10.76 -22.16 16.35
CA LYS A 153 -9.66 -22.65 15.49
C LYS A 153 -8.31 -22.75 16.20
N GLY A 154 -8.22 -22.29 17.45
CA GLY A 154 -6.99 -22.29 18.25
C GLY A 154 -6.15 -21.03 18.07
N GLN A 155 -5.30 -20.78 19.07
CA GLN A 155 -4.47 -19.57 19.19
C GLN A 155 -3.54 -19.37 17.99
N ALA A 156 -2.78 -20.41 17.61
CA ALA A 156 -1.83 -20.31 16.49
C ALA A 156 -2.51 -19.94 15.17
N HIS A 157 -3.70 -20.48 14.91
CA HIS A 157 -4.49 -20.12 13.73
C HIS A 157 -4.98 -18.66 13.82
N ALA A 158 -5.49 -18.24 14.98
CA ALA A 158 -5.94 -16.86 15.17
C ALA A 158 -4.80 -15.84 14.99
N ASP A 159 -3.61 -16.12 15.53
CA ASP A 159 -2.42 -15.27 15.36
C ASP A 159 -1.97 -15.16 13.90
N GLN A 160 -2.12 -16.23 13.12
CA GLN A 160 -1.78 -16.22 11.71
C GLN A 160 -2.80 -15.42 10.89
N PHE A 161 -4.11 -15.68 11.05
CA PHE A 161 -5.14 -15.20 10.12
C PHE A 161 -5.98 -14.01 10.63
N SER A 162 -5.83 -13.63 11.90
CA SER A 162 -6.54 -12.48 12.48
C SER A 162 -5.54 -11.44 12.96
N ALA A 163 -5.91 -10.16 12.83
CA ALA A 163 -5.24 -9.11 13.59
C ALA A 163 -5.58 -9.27 15.08
N LYS A 164 -4.60 -9.03 15.95
CA LYS A 164 -4.85 -8.84 17.38
C LYS A 164 -5.64 -7.54 17.61
N PRO A 165 -6.37 -7.40 18.72
CA PRO A 165 -7.00 -6.12 19.09
C PRO A 165 -5.95 -5.00 19.15
N GLY A 166 -6.24 -3.81 18.62
CA GLY A 166 -5.26 -2.73 18.49
C GLY A 166 -4.39 -2.81 17.22
N ALA A 167 -4.18 -3.99 16.66
CA ALA A 167 -3.30 -4.23 15.51
C ALA A 167 -4.06 -4.31 14.15
N SER A 168 -5.37 -4.02 14.13
CA SER A 168 -6.16 -4.07 12.90
C SER A 168 -6.25 -2.70 12.24
N GLU A 169 -5.94 -2.61 10.94
CA GLU A 169 -6.08 -1.37 10.20
C GLU A 169 -7.52 -0.85 10.17
N HIS A 170 -8.55 -1.69 10.26
CA HIS A 170 -9.94 -1.22 10.35
C HIS A 170 -10.18 -0.31 11.55
N GLN A 171 -9.42 -0.45 12.65
CA GLN A 171 -9.55 0.44 13.81
C GLN A 171 -9.04 1.85 13.51
N THR A 172 -8.15 2.02 12.53
CA THR A 172 -7.67 3.35 12.11
C THR A 172 -8.75 4.17 11.39
N GLY A 173 -9.81 3.52 10.89
CA GLY A 173 -10.80 4.15 10.00
C GLY A 173 -10.25 4.48 8.61
N LEU A 174 -9.08 3.95 8.24
CA LEU A 174 -8.42 4.18 6.94
C LEU A 174 -8.48 2.96 6.03
N ALA A 175 -9.02 1.83 6.51
CA ALA A 175 -9.19 0.62 5.72
C ALA A 175 -10.65 0.44 5.30
N MET A 176 -10.88 0.05 4.05
CA MET A 176 -12.19 -0.34 3.53
C MET A 176 -12.06 -1.62 2.72
N ASP A 177 -12.82 -2.64 3.15
CA ASP A 177 -13.05 -3.82 2.33
C ASP A 177 -14.08 -3.52 1.24
N VAL A 178 -13.79 -3.92 0.01
CA VAL A 178 -14.67 -3.70 -1.15
C VAL A 178 -14.93 -4.98 -1.95
N THR A 179 -15.97 -4.97 -2.77
CA THR A 179 -16.27 -6.02 -3.75
C THR A 179 -16.98 -5.40 -4.95
N VAL A 180 -17.50 -6.22 -5.86
CA VAL A 180 -18.30 -5.82 -7.02
C VAL A 180 -19.78 -6.19 -6.85
N GLN A 181 -20.65 -5.34 -7.36
CA GLN A 181 -22.09 -5.51 -7.29
C GLN A 181 -22.55 -6.76 -8.06
N GLY A 182 -23.40 -7.57 -7.44
CA GLY A 182 -24.09 -8.67 -8.11
C GLY A 182 -23.26 -9.95 -8.27
N ASN A 183 -22.11 -10.04 -7.59
CA ASN A 183 -21.28 -11.24 -7.56
C ASN A 183 -20.86 -11.53 -6.11
N ASP A 184 -21.68 -12.29 -5.39
CA ASP A 184 -21.38 -12.67 -4.01
C ASP A 184 -20.31 -13.77 -3.92
N ASP A 185 -20.02 -14.49 -5.02
CA ASP A 185 -18.99 -15.55 -5.06
C ASP A 185 -17.58 -14.99 -4.84
N VAL A 186 -17.38 -13.70 -5.13
CA VAL A 186 -16.10 -12.99 -4.95
C VAL A 186 -16.04 -12.14 -3.69
N LEU A 187 -17.07 -12.19 -2.83
CA LEU A 187 -17.13 -11.40 -1.60
C LEU A 187 -15.97 -11.75 -0.66
N LEU A 188 -15.11 -10.77 -0.41
CA LEU A 188 -13.97 -10.83 0.53
C LEU A 188 -13.09 -12.08 0.34
N ASN A 189 -12.77 -12.40 -0.90
CA ASN A 189 -11.85 -13.48 -1.21
C ASN A 189 -11.00 -13.17 -2.45
N GLN A 190 -9.93 -13.95 -2.66
CA GLN A 190 -8.91 -13.68 -3.67
C GLN A 190 -9.43 -13.63 -5.10
N SER A 191 -10.56 -14.31 -5.39
CA SER A 191 -11.14 -14.30 -6.73
C SER A 191 -11.68 -12.93 -7.13
N PHE A 192 -11.93 -12.02 -6.18
CA PHE A 192 -12.25 -10.62 -6.49
C PHE A 192 -11.16 -9.95 -7.33
N GLY A 193 -9.89 -10.25 -7.05
CA GLY A 193 -8.75 -9.76 -7.82
C GLY A 193 -8.78 -10.19 -9.28
N ASN A 194 -9.45 -11.29 -9.63
CA ASN A 194 -9.58 -11.76 -11.01
C ASN A 194 -10.75 -11.14 -11.78
N THR A 195 -11.59 -10.34 -11.11
CA THR A 195 -12.68 -9.62 -11.77
C THR A 195 -12.19 -8.36 -12.45
N GLU A 196 -12.92 -7.87 -13.46
CA GLU A 196 -12.62 -6.57 -14.10
C GLU A 196 -12.59 -5.42 -13.07
N ALA A 197 -13.48 -5.47 -12.07
CA ALA A 197 -13.52 -4.47 -11.00
C ALA A 197 -12.30 -4.56 -10.06
N GLY A 198 -11.86 -5.77 -9.71
CA GLY A 198 -10.64 -6.00 -8.92
C GLY A 198 -9.38 -5.53 -9.63
N GLN A 199 -9.27 -5.79 -10.94
CA GLN A 199 -8.18 -5.27 -11.76
C GLN A 199 -8.26 -3.75 -11.89
N TYR A 200 -9.46 -3.19 -12.05
CA TYR A 200 -9.64 -1.74 -12.10
C TYR A 200 -9.14 -1.05 -10.84
N ILE A 201 -9.51 -1.52 -9.64
CA ILE A 201 -9.02 -0.90 -8.40
C ILE A 201 -7.51 -1.04 -8.24
N LYS A 202 -6.93 -2.19 -8.65
CA LYS A 202 -5.47 -2.39 -8.60
C LYS A 202 -4.73 -1.30 -9.39
N GLU A 203 -5.28 -0.89 -10.54
CA GLU A 203 -4.67 0.10 -11.42
C GLU A 203 -5.08 1.56 -11.12
N GLN A 204 -6.20 1.79 -10.45
CA GLN A 204 -6.78 3.15 -10.30
C GLN A 204 -6.85 3.65 -8.86
N ALA A 205 -6.89 2.78 -7.85
CA ALA A 205 -7.13 3.18 -6.46
C ALA A 205 -6.11 4.19 -5.94
N HIS A 206 -4.84 4.08 -6.39
CA HIS A 206 -3.75 4.95 -5.95
C HIS A 206 -4.01 6.43 -6.24
N LYS A 207 -4.71 6.73 -7.34
CA LYS A 207 -5.06 8.10 -7.76
C LYS A 207 -6.04 8.78 -6.81
N TYR A 208 -6.66 8.00 -5.91
CA TYR A 208 -7.62 8.48 -4.92
C TYR A 208 -7.14 8.18 -3.50
N GLY A 209 -5.83 7.95 -3.34
CA GLY A 209 -5.16 7.78 -2.06
C GLY A 209 -5.23 6.38 -1.45
N PHE A 210 -5.69 5.38 -2.21
CA PHE A 210 -5.80 4.00 -1.72
C PHE A 210 -4.75 3.07 -2.34
N ILE A 211 -4.20 2.18 -1.53
CA ILE A 211 -3.37 1.06 -1.98
C ILE A 211 -4.11 -0.27 -1.74
N ILE A 212 -3.78 -1.29 -2.54
CA ILE A 212 -4.06 -2.68 -2.14
C ILE A 212 -3.09 -3.03 -1.03
N ARG A 213 -3.59 -3.14 0.21
CA ARG A 213 -2.72 -3.20 1.39
C ARG A 213 -1.85 -4.47 1.45
N TYR A 214 -2.43 -5.58 1.02
CA TYR A 214 -1.83 -6.91 1.06
C TYR A 214 -1.77 -7.47 -0.37
N PRO A 215 -0.78 -7.07 -1.18
CA PRO A 215 -0.64 -7.52 -2.55
C PRO A 215 -0.09 -8.96 -2.63
N GLU A 216 -0.33 -9.62 -3.77
CA GLU A 216 0.16 -10.98 -4.05
C GLU A 216 1.69 -11.03 -4.07
N GLY A 217 2.27 -12.07 -3.45
CA GLY A 217 3.72 -12.29 -3.42
C GLY A 217 4.47 -11.46 -2.37
N LYS A 218 3.76 -10.70 -1.51
CA LYS A 218 4.35 -9.88 -0.44
C LYS A 218 3.95 -10.39 0.96
N GLU A 219 3.56 -11.66 1.08
CA GLU A 219 3.12 -12.28 2.32
C GLU A 219 4.23 -12.33 3.38
N THR A 220 5.49 -12.52 2.96
CA THR A 220 6.66 -12.53 3.85
C THR A 220 6.98 -11.16 4.43
N ILE A 221 6.53 -10.08 3.78
CA ILE A 221 6.73 -8.70 4.22
C ILE A 221 5.56 -8.25 5.09
N THR A 222 4.32 -8.42 4.60
CA THR A 222 3.13 -7.93 5.29
C THR A 222 2.65 -8.83 6.42
N GLY A 223 2.95 -10.14 6.35
CA GLY A 223 2.42 -11.16 7.25
C GLY A 223 0.96 -11.55 6.97
N TYR A 224 0.38 -11.09 5.85
CA TYR A 224 -0.98 -11.42 5.41
C TYR A 224 -0.95 -12.03 4.01
N SER A 225 -1.88 -12.96 3.74
CA SER A 225 -2.12 -13.47 2.38
C SER A 225 -2.58 -12.35 1.45
N TYR A 226 -2.50 -12.55 0.14
CA TYR A 226 -3.12 -11.64 -0.83
C TYR A 226 -4.60 -11.35 -0.51
N GLU A 227 -4.92 -10.06 -0.34
CA GLU A 227 -6.28 -9.55 -0.08
C GLU A 227 -6.64 -8.43 -1.08
N PRO A 228 -7.06 -8.75 -2.31
CA PRO A 228 -7.40 -7.74 -3.33
C PRO A 228 -8.55 -6.81 -2.95
N TRP A 229 -9.34 -7.18 -1.95
CA TRP A 229 -10.49 -6.40 -1.49
C TRP A 229 -10.12 -5.34 -0.45
N HIS A 230 -8.99 -5.47 0.25
CA HIS A 230 -8.63 -4.62 1.38
C HIS A 230 -7.89 -3.38 0.91
N LEU A 231 -8.61 -2.26 0.84
CA LEU A 231 -8.05 -0.97 0.47
C LEU A 231 -7.58 -0.23 1.72
N ARG A 232 -6.37 0.33 1.68
CA ARG A 232 -5.82 1.19 2.74
C ARG A 232 -5.57 2.61 2.22
N TYR A 233 -6.17 3.61 2.87
CA TYR A 233 -5.94 5.02 2.57
C TYR A 233 -4.62 5.50 3.17
N VAL A 234 -3.80 6.18 2.35
CA VAL A 234 -2.51 6.77 2.72
C VAL A 234 -2.30 8.17 2.12
N GLY A 235 -3.31 8.73 1.45
CA GLY A 235 -3.20 9.97 0.66
C GLY A 235 -2.68 9.73 -0.75
N GLU A 236 -3.01 10.62 -1.68
CA GLU A 236 -2.77 10.44 -3.14
C GLU A 236 -1.28 10.33 -3.51
N ASP A 237 -0.45 11.20 -2.95
CA ASP A 237 0.99 11.24 -3.25
C ASP A 237 1.68 9.93 -2.83
N VAL A 238 1.44 9.50 -1.59
CA VAL A 238 2.03 8.27 -1.03
C VAL A 238 1.49 7.03 -1.73
N ALA A 239 0.17 6.96 -1.97
CA ALA A 239 -0.41 5.82 -2.66
C ALA A 239 0.16 5.67 -4.07
N THR A 240 0.37 6.79 -4.78
CA THR A 240 0.96 6.81 -6.12
C THR A 240 2.42 6.40 -6.13
N GLU A 241 3.21 6.86 -5.14
CA GLU A 241 4.60 6.41 -4.98
C GLU A 241 4.67 4.91 -4.70
N ILE A 242 3.83 4.39 -3.80
CA ILE A 242 3.75 2.96 -3.49
C ILE A 242 3.38 2.14 -4.73
N TYR A 243 2.37 2.59 -5.49
CA TYR A 243 1.91 1.93 -6.70
C TYR A 243 3.02 1.86 -7.77
N HIS A 244 3.71 2.97 -8.05
CA HIS A 244 4.75 2.98 -9.09
C HIS A 244 5.99 2.15 -8.76
N ASN A 245 6.28 1.95 -7.47
CA ASN A 245 7.41 1.14 -7.03
C ASN A 245 7.02 -0.31 -6.67
N GLU A 246 5.74 -0.69 -6.83
CA GLU A 246 5.22 -2.01 -6.44
C GLU A 246 5.55 -2.36 -4.98
N TRP A 247 5.46 -1.35 -4.11
CA TRP A 247 5.77 -1.46 -2.70
C TRP A 247 4.55 -1.85 -1.87
N THR A 248 4.86 -2.39 -0.71
CA THR A 248 3.98 -2.46 0.46
C THR A 248 4.14 -1.21 1.31
N LEU A 249 3.25 -1.01 2.28
CA LEU A 249 3.40 0.10 3.23
C LEU A 249 4.62 -0.10 4.14
N GLU A 250 4.96 -1.35 4.44
CA GLU A 250 6.19 -1.78 5.09
C GLU A 250 7.43 -1.27 4.34
N GLU A 251 7.51 -1.58 3.04
CA GLU A 251 8.63 -1.17 2.18
C GLU A 251 8.72 0.35 2.04
N TYR A 252 7.58 1.05 1.98
CA TYR A 252 7.54 2.51 1.95
C TYR A 252 8.20 3.14 3.18
N PHE A 253 7.96 2.60 4.37
CA PHE A 253 8.61 3.06 5.61
C PHE A 253 10.00 2.47 5.83
N GLY A 254 10.44 1.53 4.98
CA GLY A 254 11.70 0.83 5.14
C GLY A 254 11.74 -0.11 6.35
N PHE A 255 10.57 -0.60 6.80
CA PHE A 255 10.54 -1.57 7.90
C PHE A 255 11.04 -2.93 7.44
N ASP A 256 11.99 -3.48 8.20
CA ASP A 256 12.52 -4.84 8.03
C ASP A 256 12.17 -5.61 9.32
N TYR A 257 11.17 -6.49 9.25
CA TYR A 257 10.73 -7.27 10.40
C TYR A 257 11.49 -8.61 10.44
N PRO A 258 11.82 -9.16 11.63
CA PRO A 258 12.46 -10.46 11.70
C PRO A 258 11.62 -11.53 10.98
N GLY A 259 12.14 -12.06 9.86
CA GLY A 259 11.45 -12.99 8.98
C GLY A 259 11.17 -12.49 7.55
N SER A 260 11.36 -11.19 7.27
CA SER A 260 11.43 -10.66 5.91
C SER A 260 12.84 -10.87 5.36
N GLU A 261 13.20 -12.10 4.99
CA GLU A 261 14.40 -12.30 4.18
C GLU A 261 14.18 -11.64 2.80
N ARG A 262 14.98 -10.61 2.48
CA ARG A 262 15.09 -10.04 1.13
C ARG A 262 15.92 -10.92 0.22
#